data_AF-A0A8T5P5V7-F1
#
_entry.id   AF-A0A8T5P5V7-F1
#
_cell.length_a   1.000
_cell.length_b   1.000
_cell.length_c   1.000
_cell.angle_alpha   90.00
_cell.angle_beta   90.00
_cell.angle_gamma   90.00
#
_symmetry.space_group_name_H-M   'P 1'
#
loop_
_entity.id
_entity.type
_entity.pdbx_description
1 polymer ?
#
loop_
_entity_poly.entity_id
_entity_poly.type
_entity_poly.pdbx_seq_one_letter_code
_entity_poly.pdbx_strand_id
1 'polypeptide(L)' 'EFLEFVLSKYVETGIEELGQEKLPDLLKIKYSAINDATELLGGVNRIRATFFNFQQHLFATA' A
#
# COMPACT_ATOMS: atom_id res chain seq x y z
N GLU A 1 -5.32 -2.73 8.86
CA GLU A 1 -5.71 -1.33 8.55
C GLU A 1 -5.10 -0.73 7.27
N PHE A 2 -3.78 -0.49 7.14
CA PHE A 2 -3.23 0.07 5.88
C PHE A 2 -3.44 -0.85 4.69
N LEU A 3 -3.14 -2.14 4.88
CA LEU A 3 -3.30 -3.19 3.88
C LEU A 3 -4.75 -3.29 3.39
N GLU A 4 -5.73 -3.20 4.29
CA GLU A 4 -7.14 -3.22 3.95
C GLU A 4 -7.57 -1.98 3.15
N PHE A 5 -7.01 -0.81 3.45
CA PHE A 5 -7.24 0.38 2.65
C PHE A 5 -6.69 0.22 1.22
N VAL A 6 -5.46 -0.29 1.10
CA VAL A 6 -4.84 -0.59 -0.19
C VAL A 6 -5.68 -1.64 -0.95
N LEU A 7 -6.19 -2.65 -0.27
CA LEU A 7 -7.04 -3.70 -0.83
C LEU A 7 -8.42 -3.17 -1.25
N SER A 8 -9.01 -2.26 -0.47
CA SER A 8 -10.26 -1.61 -0.85
C SER A 8 -10.07 -0.74 -2.09
N LYS A 9 -8.94 -0.02 -2.17
CA LYS A 9 -8.56 0.75 -3.37
C LYS A 9 -8.24 -0.14 -4.56
N TYR A 10 -7.64 -1.30 -4.35
CA TYR A 10 -7.45 -2.30 -5.39
C TYR A 10 -8.77 -2.74 -6.02
N VAL A 11 -9.74 -3.09 -5.17
CA VAL A 11 -11.05 -3.59 -5.62
C VAL A 11 -11.85 -2.49 -6.31
N GLU A 12 -11.74 -1.25 -5.83
CA GLU A 12 -12.46 -0.08 -6.38
C GLU A 12 -11.85 0.43 -7.70
N THR A 13 -10.52 0.52 -7.77
CA THR A 13 -9.80 1.22 -8.87
C THR A 13 -9.00 0.28 -9.79
N GLY A 14 -8.84 -0.99 -9.43
CA GLY A 14 -8.06 -1.97 -10.19
C GLY A 14 -6.56 -1.95 -9.89
N ILE A 15 -5.84 -2.90 -10.51
CA ILE A 15 -4.40 -3.12 -10.28
C ILE A 15 -3.51 -1.96 -10.73
N GLU A 16 -4.02 -1.14 -11.65
CA GLU A 16 -3.32 -0.02 -12.27
C GLU A 16 -2.95 1.06 -11.24
N GLU A 17 -3.79 1.25 -10.22
CA GLU A 17 -3.55 2.22 -9.15
C GLU A 17 -2.71 1.66 -7.99
N LEU A 18 -2.32 0.39 -8.05
CA LEU A 18 -1.53 -0.30 -7.03
C LEU A 18 -0.06 -0.47 -7.43
N GLY A 19 0.42 0.39 -8.31
CA GLY A 19 1.83 0.45 -8.70
C GLY A 19 2.72 0.85 -7.52
N GLN A 20 3.97 0.38 -7.53
CA GLN A 20 4.99 0.78 -6.56
C GLN A 20 5.22 2.31 -6.57
N GLU A 21 5.01 2.96 -7.71
CA GLU A 21 5.04 4.42 -7.88
C GLU A 21 3.90 5.14 -7.13
N LYS A 22 2.76 4.48 -6.93
CA LYS A 22 1.58 4.99 -6.22
C LYS A 22 1.66 4.75 -4.71
N LEU A 23 2.57 3.88 -4.24
CA LEU A 23 2.80 3.64 -2.82
C LEU A 23 2.92 4.93 -1.98
N PRO A 24 3.80 5.90 -2.34
CA PRO A 24 3.89 7.17 -1.60
C PRO A 24 2.59 7.98 -1.62
N ASP A 25 1.80 7.88 -2.68
CA ASP A 25 0.52 8.57 -2.82
C ASP A 25 -0.56 7.92 -1.95
N LEU A 26 -0.66 6.59 -1.96
CA LEU A 26 -1.55 5.81 -1.09
C LEU A 26 -1.28 6.08 0.40
N LEU A 27 -0.01 6.20 0.77
CA LEU A 27 0.39 6.56 2.13
C LEU A 27 -0.09 7.98 2.49
N LYS A 28 0.06 8.95 1.58
CA LYS A 28 -0.46 10.31 1.79
C LYS A 28 -1.97 10.35 1.86
N ILE A 29 -2.70 9.57 1.04
CA ILE A 29 -4.16 9.55 1.08
C ILE A 29 -4.66 9.01 2.42
N LYS A 30 -4.05 7.93 2.92
CA LYS A 30 -4.49 7.28 4.18
C LYS A 30 -4.05 8.06 5.43
N TYR A 31 -2.85 8.63 5.43
CA TYR A 31 -2.21 9.19 6.62
C TYR A 31 -1.90 10.70 6.52
N SER A 32 -2.34 11.39 5.46
CA SER A 32 -1.95 12.76 5.08
C SER A 32 -0.46 12.97 4.78
N ALA A 33 0.44 12.26 5.46
CA ALA A 33 1.88 12.37 5.31
C ALA A 33 2.57 11.00 5.37
N ILE A 34 3.65 10.87 4.60
CA ILE A 34 4.47 9.64 4.60
C ILE A 34 5.14 9.46 5.97
N ASN A 35 5.59 10.53 6.62
CA ASN A 35 6.21 10.45 7.95
C ASN A 35 5.24 9.84 8.97
N ASP A 36 4.00 10.31 8.99
CA ASP A 36 2.95 9.82 9.90
C ASP A 36 2.66 8.32 9.65
N ALA A 37 2.53 7.95 8.37
CA ALA A 37 2.40 6.55 7.97
C ALA A 37 3.59 5.70 8.43
N THR A 38 4.82 6.22 8.35
CA THR A 38 6.02 5.50 8.77
C THR A 38 6.12 5.37 10.28
N GLU A 39 5.68 6.36 11.04
CA GLU A 39 5.62 6.25 12.51
C GLU A 39 4.58 5.21 12.93
N LEU A 40 3.40 5.21 12.30
CA LEU A 40 2.31 4.29 12.61
C LEU A 40 2.56 2.85 12.13
N LEU A 41 3.21 2.67 10.98
CA LEU A 41 3.45 1.35 10.37
C LEU A 41 4.82 0.75 10.75
N GLY A 42 5.62 1.46 11.54
CA GLY A 42 6.94 0.98 11.99
C GLY A 42 8.02 1.07 10.91
N GLY A 43 7.90 2.05 10.02
CA GLY A 43 8.94 2.48 9.07
C GLY A 43 8.68 2.09 7.61
N VAL A 44 9.32 2.83 6.70
CA VAL A 44 9.23 2.65 5.23
C VAL A 44 9.54 1.21 4.81
N ASN A 45 10.51 0.57 5.47
CA ASN A 45 10.91 -0.82 5.17
C ASN A 45 9.76 -1.80 5.37
N ARG A 46 9.02 -1.67 6.47
CA ARG A 46 7.89 -2.55 6.78
C ARG A 46 6.73 -2.32 5.82
N ILE A 47 6.48 -1.05 5.49
CA ILE A 47 5.47 -0.67 4.49
C ILE A 47 5.79 -1.29 3.13
N ARG A 48 7.01 -1.10 2.63
CA ARG A 48 7.44 -1.65 1.33
C ARG A 48 7.39 -3.17 1.35
N ALA A 49 7.93 -3.82 2.38
CA ALA A 49 7.90 -5.28 2.48
C ALA A 49 6.45 -5.81 2.45
N THR A 50 5.56 -5.19 3.22
CA THR A 50 4.14 -5.55 3.26
C THR A 50 3.47 -5.37 1.89
N PHE A 51 3.75 -4.26 1.21
CA PHE A 51 3.18 -3.97 -0.11
C PHE A 51 3.68 -4.93 -1.19
N PHE A 52 4.98 -5.23 -1.20
CA PHE A 52 5.58 -6.22 -2.11
C PHE A 52 5.02 -7.63 -1.85
N ASN A 53 4.89 -8.02 -0.59
CA ASN A 53 4.31 -9.30 -0.22
C ASN A 53 2.85 -9.39 -0.69
N PHE A 54 2.11 -8.28 -0.57
CA PHE A 54 0.75 -8.19 -1.06
C PHE A 54 0.65 -8.30 -2.59
N GLN A 55 1.50 -7.57 -3.33
CA GLN A 55 1.56 -7.70 -4.78
C GLN A 55 1.89 -9.14 -5.20
N GLN A 56 2.84 -9.79 -4.53
CA GLN A 56 3.14 -11.20 -4.78
C GLN A 56 1.93 -12.11 -4.58
N HIS A 57 1.19 -11.95 -3.48
CA HIS A 57 -0.02 -12.74 -3.23
C HIS A 57 -1.13 -12.51 -4.28
N LEU A 58 -1.28 -11.26 -4.71
CA LEU A 58 -2.26 -10.86 -5.70
C LEU A 58 -1.93 -11.41 -7.10
N PHE A 59 -0.69 -11.24 -7.56
CA PHE A 59 -0.23 -11.76 -8.86
C PHE A 59 -0.06 -13.28 -8.89
N ALA A 60 0.21 -13.92 -7.75
CA ALA A 60 0.29 -15.38 -7.67
C ALA A 60 -1.08 -16.07 -7.89
N THR A 61 -2.19 -15.32 -7.75
CA THR A 61 -3.55 -15.84 -7.89
C THR A 61 -4.28 -15.27 -9.12
N ALA A 62 -3.63 -14.39 -9.88
CA ALA A 62 -4.17 -13.75 -11.08
C ALA A 62 -3.83 -14.53 -12.36
#